data_AF-F7KIK8-F1
#
_entry.id   AF-F7KIK8-F1
#
_cell.length_a   1.000
_cell.length_b   1.000
_cell.length_c   1.000
_cell.angle_alpha   90.00
_cell.angle_beta   90.00
_cell.angle_gamma   90.00
#
_symmetry.space_group_name_H-M   'P 1'
#
loop_
_entity.id
_entity.type
_entity.pdbx_description
1 polymer ?
#
loop_
_entity_poly.entity_id
_entity_poly.type
_entity_poly.pdbx_seq_one_letter_code
_entity_poly.pdbx_strand_id
1 'polypeptide(L)'
;MAQNLFPLHNYDQNYIEIGYNISYYRKHKKLTQEQLAEKIGISRQHLGAIEAPNVLRQLSLDLLFAIAEALEIEPYKLLLFREM
;
A
#
# COMPACT_ATOMS: atom_id res chain seq x y z
N MET A 1 24.14 4.73 -28.17
CA MET A 1 22.90 5.41 -27.78
C MET A 1 21.78 4.37 -27.77
N ALA A 2 21.63 3.65 -26.67
CA ALA A 2 20.52 2.70 -26.53
C ALA A 2 19.31 3.49 -26.06
N GLN A 3 18.27 3.53 -26.89
CA GLN A 3 16.99 4.13 -26.57
C GLN A 3 16.35 3.31 -25.45
N ASN A 4 16.15 3.91 -24.28
CA ASN A 4 15.48 3.27 -23.15
C ASN A 4 14.09 2.77 -23.60
N LEU A 5 13.94 1.45 -23.75
CA LEU A 5 12.74 0.80 -24.27
C LEU A 5 11.76 0.37 -23.17
N PHE A 6 11.73 1.09 -22.05
CA PHE A 6 10.78 0.85 -20.96
C PHE A 6 9.93 2.11 -20.77
N PRO A 7 8.60 2.06 -20.99
CA PRO A 7 7.73 3.18 -20.65
C PRO A 7 7.85 3.47 -19.16
N LEU A 8 8.20 4.71 -18.82
CA LEU A 8 8.69 5.07 -17.48
C LEU A 8 7.66 4.98 -16.34
N HIS A 9 6.37 4.80 -16.60
CA HIS A 9 5.36 4.68 -15.54
C HIS A 9 4.18 3.79 -15.98
N ASN A 10 4.10 2.56 -15.45
CA ASN A 10 3.00 1.62 -15.72
C ASN A 10 2.49 0.92 -14.45
N TYR A 11 2.75 1.49 -13.27
CA TYR A 11 2.37 0.88 -11.98
C TYR A 11 1.48 1.78 -11.13
N ASP A 12 1.04 2.92 -11.65
CA ASP A 12 0.29 3.90 -10.86
C ASP A 12 -1.01 3.29 -10.33
N GLN A 13 -1.72 2.55 -11.19
CA GLN A 13 -2.91 1.82 -10.77
C GLN A 13 -2.58 0.76 -9.71
N ASN A 14 -1.46 0.04 -9.84
CA ASN A 14 -1.05 -0.94 -8.84
C ASN A 14 -0.82 -0.29 -7.46
N TYR A 15 -0.19 0.88 -7.39
CA TYR A 15 0.01 1.60 -6.13
C TYR A 15 -1.31 2.07 -5.52
N ILE A 16 -2.25 2.54 -6.34
CA ILE A 16 -3.60 2.90 -5.88
C ILE A 16 -4.32 1.67 -5.31
N GLU A 17 -4.28 0.53 -6.02
CA GLU A 17 -4.89 -0.72 -5.55
C GLU A 17 -4.24 -1.26 -4.27
N ILE A 18 -2.91 -1.11 -4.11
CA ILE A 18 -2.24 -1.42 -2.85
C ILE A 18 -2.81 -0.58 -1.70
N GLY A 19 -3.01 0.72 -1.91
CA GLY A 19 -3.66 1.61 -0.93
C GLY A 19 -5.05 1.13 -0.52
N TYR A 20 -5.86 0.69 -1.49
CA TYR A 20 -7.18 0.10 -1.23
C TYR A 20 -7.11 -1.21 -0.45
N ASN A 21 -6.20 -2.10 -0.82
CA ASN A 21 -5.98 -3.37 -0.12
C ASN A 21 -5.56 -3.14 1.34
N ILE A 22 -4.63 -2.22 1.60
CA ILE A 22 -4.19 -1.87 2.96
C ILE A 22 -5.39 -1.36 3.78
N SER A 23 -6.17 -0.42 3.23
CA SER A 23 -7.37 0.12 3.88
C SER A 23 -8.40 -0.96 4.19
N TYR A 24 -8.61 -1.89 3.24
CA TYR A 24 -9.52 -3.02 3.38
C TYR A 24 -9.11 -3.94 4.55
N TYR A 25 -7.88 -4.44 4.56
CA TYR A 25 -7.41 -5.35 5.61
C TYR A 25 -7.28 -4.67 6.96
N ARG A 26 -6.88 -3.39 7.01
CA ARG A 26 -6.86 -2.59 8.24
C ARG A 26 -8.24 -2.49 8.87
N LYS A 27 -9.27 -2.20 8.07
CA LYS A 27 -10.67 -2.14 8.54
C LYS A 27 -11.16 -3.51 9.03
N HIS A 28 -10.79 -4.59 8.36
CA HIS A 28 -11.09 -5.95 8.81
C HIS A 28 -10.43 -6.31 10.15
N LYS A 29 -9.22 -5.79 10.42
CA LYS A 29 -8.56 -5.87 11.73
C LYS A 29 -9.08 -4.87 12.77
N LYS A 30 -10.09 -4.05 12.42
CA LYS A 30 -10.68 -3.00 13.28
C LYS A 30 -9.65 -1.98 13.79
N LEU A 31 -8.58 -1.74 13.04
CA LEU A 31 -7.57 -0.75 13.38
C LEU A 31 -7.91 0.60 12.76
N THR A 32 -7.67 1.68 13.50
CA THR A 32 -7.61 3.03 12.92
C THR A 32 -6.30 3.22 12.14
N GLN A 33 -6.22 4.29 11.32
CA GLN A 33 -4.95 4.63 10.68
C GLN A 33 -3.88 4.99 11.71
N GLU A 34 -4.24 5.67 12.80
CA GLU A 34 -3.30 5.98 13.88
C GLU A 34 -2.72 4.69 14.49
N GLN A 35 -3.57 3.71 14.79
CA GLN A 35 -3.14 2.44 15.39
C GLN A 35 -2.25 1.61 14.47
N LEU A 36 -2.55 1.54 13.17
CA LEU A 36 -1.67 0.83 12.24
C LEU A 36 -0.34 1.57 12.04
N ALA A 37 -0.39 2.90 11.92
CA ALA A 37 0.80 3.72 11.74
C ALA A 37 1.77 3.61 12.94
N GLU A 38 1.23 3.60 14.16
CA GLU A 38 2.00 3.37 15.39
C GLU A 38 2.68 2.00 15.38
N LYS A 39 1.96 0.93 15.00
CA LYS A 39 2.49 -0.44 14.93
C LYS A 39 3.68 -0.59 13.97
N ILE A 40 3.69 0.14 12.85
CA ILE A 40 4.71 0.04 11.81
C ILE A 40 5.72 1.21 11.84
N GLY A 41 5.64 2.07 12.86
CA GLY A 41 6.62 3.15 13.08
C GLY A 41 6.58 4.27 12.03
N ILE A 42 5.42 4.60 11.46
CA ILE A 42 5.25 5.74 10.54
C ILE A 42 4.24 6.75 11.08
N SER A 43 4.19 7.95 10.48
CA SER A 43 3.16 8.92 10.83
C SER A 43 1.79 8.50 10.30
N ARG A 44 0.72 8.79 11.04
CA ARG A 44 -0.65 8.59 10.56
C ARG A 44 -0.95 9.34 9.26
N GLN A 45 -0.34 10.51 9.05
CA GLN A 45 -0.47 11.25 7.77
C GLN A 45 0.15 10.48 6.60
N HIS A 46 1.29 9.81 6.81
CA HIS A 46 1.91 8.99 5.78
C HIS A 46 0.98 7.81 5.42
N LEU A 47 0.50 7.05 6.42
CA LEU A 47 -0.46 5.97 6.16
C LEU A 47 -1.74 6.48 5.50
N GLY A 48 -2.25 7.62 5.96
CA GLY A 48 -3.44 8.25 5.38
C GLY A 48 -3.28 8.62 3.91
N ALA A 49 -2.07 9.04 3.50
CA ALA A 49 -1.77 9.32 2.10
C ALA A 49 -1.60 8.04 1.25
N ILE A 50 -1.15 6.93 1.84
CA ILE A 50 -1.07 5.62 1.17
C ILE A 50 -2.48 5.08 0.89
N GLU A 51 -3.38 5.19 1.86
CA GLU A 51 -4.76 4.66 1.75
C GLU A 51 -5.76 5.62 1.06
N ALA A 52 -5.31 6.81 0.67
CA ALA A 52 -6.21 7.83 0.12
C ALA A 52 -6.73 7.40 -1.27
N PRO A 53 -8.04 7.56 -1.52
CA PRO A 53 -8.64 7.11 -2.77
C PRO A 53 -8.09 7.90 -3.96
N ASN A 54 -7.75 7.18 -5.04
CA ASN A 54 -7.19 7.72 -6.27
C ASN A 54 -5.90 8.56 -6.08
N VAL A 55 -5.16 8.33 -4.99
CA VAL A 55 -3.87 8.99 -4.74
C VAL A 55 -2.74 8.02 -5.07
N LEU A 56 -1.87 8.42 -5.98
CA LEU A 56 -0.62 7.72 -6.24
C LEU A 56 0.38 8.00 -5.11
N ARG A 57 0.56 7.03 -4.22
CA ARG A 57 1.61 7.06 -3.20
C ARG A 57 2.43 5.77 -3.25
N GLN A 58 3.69 5.90 -3.66
CA GLN A 58 4.65 4.80 -3.63
C GLN A 58 5.06 4.47 -2.18
N LEU A 59 5.38 3.20 -1.96
CA LEU A 59 5.95 2.69 -0.70
C LEU A 59 7.09 1.71 -0.97
N SER A 60 7.99 1.53 0.00
CA SER A 60 9.02 0.50 -0.06
C SER A 60 8.44 -0.90 0.19
N LEU A 61 9.17 -1.93 -0.25
CA LEU A 61 8.82 -3.32 0.08
C LEU A 61 8.89 -3.58 1.59
N ASP A 62 9.85 -2.99 2.30
CA ASP A 62 9.95 -3.10 3.75
C ASP A 62 8.67 -2.60 4.44
N LEU A 63 8.13 -1.46 3.97
CA LEU A 63 6.88 -0.93 4.50
C LEU A 63 5.70 -1.85 4.14
N LEU A 64 5.68 -2.42 2.93
CA LEU A 64 4.66 -3.39 2.53
C LEU A 64 4.68 -4.64 3.44
N PHE A 65 5.86 -5.17 3.76
CA PHE A 65 6.02 -6.31 4.65
C PHE A 65 5.63 -5.98 6.09
N ALA A 66 6.06 -4.82 6.62
CA ALA A 66 5.68 -4.38 7.96
C ALA A 66 4.16 -4.20 8.09
N ILE A 67 3.50 -3.66 7.07
CA ILE A 67 2.03 -3.55 7.05
C ILE A 67 1.37 -4.93 7.03
N ALA A 68 1.84 -5.85 6.18
CA ALA A 68 1.30 -7.20 6.11
C ALA A 68 1.42 -7.94 7.44
N GLU A 69 2.58 -7.84 8.09
CA GLU A 69 2.83 -8.40 9.43
C GLU A 69 1.91 -7.78 10.49
N ALA A 70 1.82 -6.45 10.55
CA ALA A 70 0.95 -5.75 11.49
C ALA A 70 -0.55 -6.03 11.29
N LEU A 71 -0.93 -6.41 10.07
CA LEU A 71 -2.28 -6.86 9.69
C LEU A 71 -2.45 -8.38 9.76
N GLU A 72 -1.44 -9.13 10.19
CA GLU A 72 -1.43 -10.60 10.28
C GLU A 72 -1.96 -11.28 9.01
N ILE A 73 -1.43 -10.85 7.86
CA ILE A 73 -1.74 -11.39 6.54
C ILE A 73 -0.47 -11.69 5.77
N GLU A 74 -0.55 -12.61 4.83
CA GLU A 74 0.52 -12.85 3.86
C GLU A 74 0.71 -11.63 2.94
N PRO A 75 1.94 -11.18 2.67
CA PRO A 75 2.20 -9.97 1.88
C PRO A 75 1.58 -9.95 0.49
N TYR A 76 1.50 -11.12 -0.18
CA TYR A 76 0.92 -11.20 -1.52
C TYR A 76 -0.54 -10.75 -1.56
N LYS A 77 -1.27 -10.79 -0.43
CA LYS A 77 -2.65 -10.32 -0.34
C LYS A 77 -2.79 -8.83 -0.56
N LEU A 78 -1.74 -8.03 -0.29
CA LEU A 78 -1.71 -6.61 -0.61
C LEU A 78 -1.49 -6.35 -2.11
N LEU A 79 -1.02 -7.36 -2.84
CA LEU A 79 -0.72 -7.32 -4.28
C LEU A 79 -1.80 -8.04 -5.12
N LEU A 80 -2.87 -8.54 -4.51
CA LEU A 80 -4.01 -9.07 -5.24
C LEU A 80 -4.89 -7.92 -5.73
N PHE A 81 -4.75 -7.60 -7.01
CA PHE A 81 -5.54 -6.57 -7.67
C PHE A 81 -6.82 -7.18 -8.23
N ARG A 82 -7.96 -6.53 -7.98
CA ARG A 82 -9.25 -6.97 -8.52
C ARG A 82 -9.49 -6.17 -9.78
N GLU A 83 -9.60 -6.85 -10.92
CA GLU A 83 -10.09 -6.20 -12.14
C GLU A 83 -11.54 -5.74 -11.87
N MET A 84 -11.78 -4.44 -12.05
CA MET A 84 -13.12 -3.87 -12.08
C MET A 84 -13.66 -3.87 -13.50
#